data_AF-A0A1V8M2Z0-F1
#
_entry.id   AF-A0A1V8M2Z0-F1
#
_cell.length_a   1.000
_cell.length_b   1.000
_cell.length_c   1.000
_cell.angle_alpha   90.00
_cell.angle_beta   90.00
_cell.angle_gamma   90.00
#
_symmetry.space_group_name_H-M   'P 1'
#
loop_
_entity.id
_entity.type
_entity.pdbx_description
1 polymer ?
#
loop_
_entity_poly.entity_id
_entity_poly.type
_entity_poly.pdbx_seq_one_letter_code
_entity_poly.pdbx_strand_id
1 'polypeptide(L)'
;MDKASFETKRRRKFLVQSVIWYVFLISLTYFLPEVMLFYVICGAYDVSRNGNINGRVLYRYFFGNGVPTWALSPFNILMDIVTLPYINKKVYLLQDLPDECRLEINELLDVVKSENVVDELSSRAEKIRRSMIFFKWYGKNVDNFYTVPAFHKDYKYVRTIGVSVFNKKESTDEHFGPLRTTLRVLYNINDISSQDAYIKVGNIENHWCESKMFIFDDTLQHQSFNETDEPRYCLFVDIVRPSKCHFVMDLFVKLVATIMQKMNHIFYSSWVPLK
;
A
#
# COMPACT_ATOMS: atom_id res chain seq x y z
N MET A 1 25.70 17.89 -10.32
CA MET A 1 24.69 18.96 -10.11
C MET A 1 24.66 19.24 -8.62
N ASP A 2 24.96 20.46 -8.21
CA ASP A 2 25.16 20.77 -6.79
C ASP A 2 23.83 20.71 -6.00
N LYS A 3 23.89 20.33 -4.71
CA LYS A 3 22.71 19.99 -3.88
C LYS A 3 21.70 21.14 -3.82
N ALA A 4 22.19 22.38 -3.73
CA ALA A 4 21.38 23.59 -3.73
C ALA A 4 20.62 23.83 -5.06
N SER A 5 21.26 23.51 -6.21
CA SER A 5 20.64 23.62 -7.53
C SER A 5 19.55 22.56 -7.74
N PHE A 6 19.77 21.34 -7.25
CA PHE A 6 18.77 20.27 -7.25
C PHE A 6 17.55 20.62 -6.39
N GLU A 7 17.76 21.09 -5.16
CA GLU A 7 16.68 21.50 -4.26
C GLU A 7 15.86 22.67 -4.81
N THR A 8 16.52 23.67 -5.41
CA THR A 8 15.84 24.83 -6.02
C THR A 8 14.98 24.41 -7.21
N LYS A 9 15.49 23.55 -8.09
CA LYS A 9 14.74 23.01 -9.24
C LYS A 9 13.54 22.18 -8.79
N ARG A 10 13.71 21.37 -7.72
CA ARG A 10 12.62 20.59 -7.11
C ARG A 10 11.55 21.49 -6.50
N ARG A 11 11.91 22.52 -5.74
CA ARG A 11 10.97 23.50 -5.16
C ARG A 11 10.18 24.23 -6.25
N ARG A 12 10.84 24.69 -7.30
CA ARG A 12 10.18 25.33 -8.45
C ARG A 12 9.20 24.40 -9.15
N LYS A 13 9.60 23.15 -9.42
CA LYS A 13 8.71 22.14 -10.03
C LYS A 13 7.49 21.88 -9.16
N PHE A 14 7.68 21.72 -7.86
CA PHE A 14 6.59 21.53 -6.89
C PHE A 14 5.63 22.71 -6.86
N LEU A 15 6.16 23.94 -6.86
CA LEU A 15 5.35 25.16 -6.84
C LEU A 15 4.52 25.31 -8.13
N VAL A 16 5.13 25.08 -9.30
CA VAL A 16 4.41 25.10 -10.58
C VAL A 16 3.31 24.04 -10.62
N GLN A 17 3.60 22.81 -10.20
CA GLN A 17 2.60 21.74 -10.13
C GLN A 17 1.46 22.08 -9.17
N SER A 18 1.77 22.70 -8.04
CA SER A 18 0.76 23.15 -7.06
C SER A 18 -0.14 24.23 -7.66
N VAL A 19 0.43 25.23 -8.34
CA VAL A 19 -0.36 26.29 -9.00
C VAL A 19 -1.29 25.70 -10.06
N ILE A 20 -0.78 24.82 -10.93
CA ILE A 20 -1.60 24.14 -11.95
C ILE A 20 -2.76 23.39 -11.30
N TRP A 21 -2.49 22.67 -10.21
CA TRP A 21 -3.50 21.92 -9.48
C TRP A 21 -4.58 22.81 -8.86
N TYR A 22 -4.20 23.91 -8.20
CA TYR A 22 -5.19 24.84 -7.63
C TYR A 22 -6.01 25.56 -8.71
N VAL A 23 -5.39 25.96 -9.82
CA VAL A 23 -6.12 26.54 -10.96
C VAL A 23 -7.12 25.53 -11.53
N PHE A 24 -6.73 24.25 -11.66
CA PHE A 24 -7.62 23.19 -12.08
C PHE A 24 -8.80 23.02 -11.12
N LEU A 25 -8.56 22.94 -9.80
CA LEU A 25 -9.62 22.81 -8.80
C LEU A 25 -10.57 24.01 -8.77
N ILE A 26 -10.04 25.24 -8.88
CA ILE A 26 -10.86 26.46 -8.96
C ILE A 26 -11.73 26.44 -10.22
N SER A 27 -11.14 26.08 -11.35
CA SER A 27 -11.87 25.96 -12.63
C SER A 27 -12.96 24.90 -12.54
N LEU A 28 -12.65 23.73 -11.98
CA LEU A 28 -13.62 22.65 -11.80
C LEU A 28 -14.75 23.07 -10.86
N THR A 29 -14.44 23.83 -9.80
CA THR A 29 -15.45 24.37 -8.86
C THR A 29 -16.35 25.41 -9.53
N TYR A 30 -15.80 26.25 -10.40
CA TYR A 30 -16.56 27.30 -11.10
C TYR A 30 -17.43 26.73 -12.23
N PHE A 31 -16.88 25.85 -13.07
CA PHE A 31 -17.56 25.33 -14.26
C PHE A 31 -18.41 24.08 -13.99
N LEU A 32 -18.07 23.28 -12.97
CA LEU A 32 -18.73 22.01 -12.63
C LEU A 32 -18.94 21.88 -11.10
N PRO A 33 -19.70 22.80 -10.47
CA PRO A 33 -19.86 22.83 -9.02
C PRO A 33 -20.48 21.55 -8.45
N GLU A 34 -21.39 20.89 -9.18
CA GLU A 34 -22.01 19.62 -8.77
C GLU A 34 -20.99 18.49 -8.71
N VAL A 35 -20.05 18.45 -9.67
CA VAL A 35 -18.95 17.47 -9.68
C VAL A 35 -18.04 17.71 -8.48
N MET A 36 -17.68 18.96 -8.20
CA MET A 36 -16.87 19.28 -7.03
C MET A 36 -17.58 18.95 -5.72
N LEU A 37 -18.88 19.26 -5.60
CA LEU A 37 -19.66 18.90 -4.42
C LEU A 37 -19.68 17.38 -4.23
N PHE A 38 -19.85 16.61 -5.30
CA PHE A 38 -19.77 15.15 -5.27
C PHE A 38 -18.39 14.66 -4.77
N TYR A 39 -17.29 15.23 -5.26
CA TYR A 39 -15.94 14.89 -4.80
C TYR A 39 -15.65 15.32 -3.35
N VAL A 40 -16.24 16.42 -2.89
CA VAL A 40 -16.16 16.85 -1.48
C VAL A 40 -16.91 15.87 -0.60
N ILE A 41 -18.12 15.45 -0.97
CA ILE A 41 -18.90 14.45 -0.21
C ILE A 41 -18.17 13.11 -0.18
N CYS A 42 -17.67 12.65 -1.33
CA CYS A 42 -16.89 11.42 -1.41
C CYS A 42 -15.62 11.52 -0.55
N GLY A 43 -14.88 12.63 -0.65
CA GLY A 43 -13.70 12.88 0.15
C GLY A 43 -13.98 12.94 1.65
N ALA A 44 -15.10 13.56 2.06
CA ALA A 44 -15.52 13.65 3.45
C ALA A 44 -15.84 12.26 4.04
N TYR A 45 -16.61 11.43 3.32
CA TYR A 45 -16.82 10.04 3.72
C TYR A 45 -15.50 9.28 3.80
N ASP A 46 -14.66 9.39 2.76
CA ASP A 46 -13.47 8.57 2.63
C ASP A 46 -12.41 8.89 3.70
N VAL A 47 -12.16 10.19 3.96
CA VAL A 47 -11.25 10.62 5.04
C VAL A 47 -11.83 10.30 6.42
N SER A 48 -13.16 10.30 6.58
CA SER A 48 -13.81 9.99 7.86
C SER A 48 -13.59 8.55 8.34
N ARG A 49 -13.10 7.68 7.46
CA ARG A 49 -12.72 6.31 7.83
C ARG A 49 -11.50 6.27 8.75
N ASN A 50 -10.69 7.32 8.77
CA ASN A 50 -9.58 7.46 9.72
C ASN A 50 -10.11 7.80 11.13
N GLY A 51 -9.65 7.08 12.16
CA GLY A 51 -10.22 7.16 13.52
C GLY A 51 -10.00 8.47 14.27
N ASN A 52 -8.89 9.18 14.01
CA ASN A 52 -8.53 10.46 14.64
C ASN A 52 -8.33 11.56 13.59
N ILE A 53 -9.43 12.05 13.02
CA ILE A 53 -9.38 13.16 12.07
C ILE A 53 -8.90 14.41 12.80
N ASN A 54 -7.74 14.92 12.40
CA ASN A 54 -7.19 16.19 12.85
C ASN A 54 -6.72 17.02 11.65
N GLY A 55 -6.33 18.28 11.88
CA GLY A 55 -5.90 19.17 10.80
C GLY A 55 -4.74 18.61 9.96
N ARG A 56 -3.83 17.82 10.56
CA ARG A 56 -2.72 17.18 9.84
C ARG A 56 -3.21 16.07 8.91
N VAL A 57 -4.15 15.23 9.35
CA VAL A 57 -4.76 14.18 8.51
C VAL A 57 -5.49 14.81 7.33
N LEU A 58 -6.34 15.81 7.60
CA LEU A 58 -7.09 16.53 6.57
C LEU A 58 -6.16 17.19 5.55
N TYR A 59 -5.12 17.87 6.04
CA TYR A 59 -4.13 18.51 5.17
C TYR A 59 -3.43 17.49 4.28
N ARG A 60 -2.93 16.38 4.84
CA ARG A 60 -2.25 15.34 4.07
C ARG A 60 -3.17 14.66 3.05
N TYR A 61 -4.44 14.46 3.42
CA TYR A 61 -5.43 13.83 2.56
C TYR A 61 -5.81 14.72 1.36
N PHE A 62 -6.21 15.98 1.60
CA PHE A 62 -6.71 16.86 0.53
C PHE A 62 -5.61 17.64 -0.21
N PHE A 63 -4.44 17.86 0.40
CA PHE A 63 -3.39 18.73 -0.14
C PHE A 63 -1.99 18.11 -0.12
N GLY A 64 -1.85 16.89 0.42
CA GLY A 64 -0.58 16.19 0.53
C GLY A 64 -0.51 14.93 -0.34
N ASN A 65 0.07 13.87 0.21
CA ASN A 65 0.23 12.59 -0.49
C ASN A 65 -1.06 11.75 -0.56
N GLY A 66 -2.15 12.17 0.08
CA GLY A 66 -3.47 11.55 -0.06
C GLY A 66 -4.29 12.07 -1.23
N VAL A 67 -3.81 13.08 -1.97
CA VAL A 67 -4.53 13.64 -3.14
C VAL A 67 -4.93 12.55 -4.16
N PRO A 68 -4.09 11.55 -4.49
CA PRO A 68 -4.51 10.44 -5.34
C PRO A 68 -5.66 9.63 -4.75
N THR A 69 -5.63 9.35 -3.43
CA THR A 69 -6.71 8.67 -2.72
C THR A 69 -8.00 9.49 -2.77
N TRP A 70 -7.94 10.81 -2.58
CA TRP A 70 -9.09 11.70 -2.69
C TRP A 70 -9.64 11.75 -4.13
N ALA A 71 -8.78 11.89 -5.13
CA ALA A 71 -9.18 11.86 -6.54
C ALA A 71 -9.83 10.54 -6.96
N LEU A 72 -9.54 9.44 -6.25
CA LEU A 72 -10.13 8.12 -6.45
C LEU A 72 -11.23 7.80 -5.43
N SER A 73 -11.60 8.73 -4.54
CA SER A 73 -12.59 8.47 -3.49
C SER A 73 -13.97 8.03 -4.02
N PRO A 74 -14.52 8.55 -5.14
CA PRO A 74 -15.76 7.99 -5.70
C PRO A 74 -15.63 6.52 -6.09
N PHE A 75 -14.48 6.13 -6.66
CA PHE A 75 -14.20 4.75 -7.02
C PHE A 75 -14.01 3.87 -5.78
N ASN A 76 -13.32 4.37 -4.75
CA ASN A 76 -13.16 3.65 -3.48
C ASN A 76 -14.51 3.40 -2.79
N ILE A 77 -15.42 4.37 -2.83
CA ILE A 77 -16.80 4.22 -2.31
C ILE A 77 -17.59 3.21 -3.15
N LEU A 78 -17.45 3.23 -4.48
CA LEU A 78 -18.04 2.21 -5.33
C LEU A 78 -17.56 0.80 -4.93
N MET A 79 -16.27 0.64 -4.60
CA MET A 79 -15.74 -0.66 -4.13
C MET A 79 -16.36 -1.08 -2.79
N ASP A 80 -16.63 -0.13 -1.89
CA ASP A 80 -17.37 -0.41 -0.65
C ASP A 80 -18.80 -0.90 -0.93
N ILE A 81 -19.48 -0.32 -1.91
CA ILE A 81 -20.83 -0.74 -2.32
C ILE A 81 -20.80 -2.13 -2.98
N VAL A 82 -19.86 -2.38 -3.90
CA VAL A 82 -19.73 -3.66 -4.62
C VAL A 82 -19.38 -4.82 -3.68
N THR A 83 -18.70 -4.53 -2.57
CA THR A 83 -18.33 -5.55 -1.57
C THR A 83 -19.43 -5.86 -0.56
N LEU A 84 -20.54 -5.12 -0.54
CA LEU A 84 -21.66 -5.41 0.37
C LEU A 84 -22.18 -6.87 0.23
N PRO A 85 -22.56 -7.52 1.34
CA PRO A 85 -22.64 -7.00 2.71
C PRO A 85 -21.32 -7.06 3.50
N TYR A 86 -20.18 -7.35 2.86
CA TYR A 86 -18.87 -7.39 3.53
C TYR A 86 -18.37 -5.98 3.79
N ILE A 87 -18.73 -5.45 4.96
CA ILE A 87 -18.31 -4.11 5.40
C ILE A 87 -16.80 -4.09 5.65
N ASN A 88 -16.15 -3.02 5.21
CA ASN A 88 -14.72 -2.88 5.40
C ASN A 88 -14.36 -2.63 6.88
N LYS A 89 -13.71 -3.62 7.51
CA LYS A 89 -13.32 -3.59 8.92
C LYS A 89 -12.13 -2.68 9.23
N LYS A 90 -11.47 -2.11 8.22
CA LYS A 90 -10.24 -1.29 8.31
C LYS A 90 -9.00 -2.11 8.71
N VAL A 91 -9.09 -2.87 9.79
CA VAL A 91 -8.10 -3.85 10.24
C VAL A 91 -8.81 -5.19 10.36
N TYR A 92 -8.14 -6.26 9.93
CA TYR A 92 -8.71 -7.59 9.83
C TYR A 92 -7.85 -8.58 10.61
N LEU A 93 -8.51 -9.55 11.23
CA LEU A 93 -7.91 -10.80 11.64
C LEU A 93 -7.94 -11.77 10.47
N LEU A 94 -7.02 -12.74 10.44
CA LEU A 94 -7.03 -13.77 9.39
C LEU A 94 -8.37 -14.50 9.32
N GLN A 95 -9.02 -14.75 10.47
CA GLN A 95 -10.35 -15.37 10.54
C GLN A 95 -11.50 -14.53 9.96
N ASP A 96 -11.28 -13.24 9.70
CA ASP A 96 -12.29 -12.37 9.06
C ASP A 96 -12.37 -12.61 7.55
N LEU A 97 -11.39 -13.31 6.97
CA LEU A 97 -11.30 -13.58 5.53
C LEU A 97 -11.97 -14.92 5.18
N PRO A 98 -12.51 -15.06 3.95
CA PRO A 98 -13.07 -16.33 3.47
C PRO A 98 -12.05 -17.47 3.51
N ASP A 99 -12.54 -18.70 3.71
CA ASP A 99 -11.70 -19.91 3.83
C ASP A 99 -10.67 -20.06 2.72
N GLU A 100 -11.11 -19.91 1.47
CA GLU A 100 -10.21 -19.99 0.32
C GLU A 100 -9.11 -18.93 0.34
N CYS A 101 -9.43 -17.69 0.75
CA CYS A 101 -8.43 -16.62 0.89
C CYS A 101 -7.45 -16.92 2.04
N ARG A 102 -7.93 -17.48 3.15
CA ARG A 102 -7.08 -17.92 4.27
C ARG A 102 -6.12 -19.03 3.85
N LEU A 103 -6.58 -19.98 3.04
CA LEU A 103 -5.75 -21.05 2.49
C LEU A 103 -4.62 -20.49 1.63
N GLU A 104 -4.91 -19.56 0.72
CA GLU A 104 -3.86 -18.91 -0.09
C GLU A 104 -2.84 -18.17 0.77
N ILE A 105 -3.29 -17.41 1.77
CA ILE A 105 -2.38 -16.70 2.67
C ILE A 105 -1.51 -17.70 3.44
N ASN A 106 -2.11 -18.73 4.05
CA ASN A 106 -1.36 -19.73 4.81
C ASN A 106 -0.33 -20.47 3.96
N GLU A 107 -0.67 -20.80 2.72
CA GLU A 107 0.28 -21.38 1.77
C GLU A 107 1.50 -20.47 1.57
N LEU A 108 1.30 -19.16 1.35
CA LEU A 108 2.39 -18.21 1.22
C LEU A 108 3.25 -18.12 2.50
N LEU A 109 2.62 -18.18 3.67
CA LEU A 109 3.33 -18.16 4.95
C LEU A 109 4.18 -19.41 5.14
N ASP A 110 3.66 -20.58 4.78
CA ASP A 110 4.39 -21.84 4.89
C ASP A 110 5.58 -21.86 3.93
N VAL A 111 5.39 -21.37 2.70
CA VAL A 111 6.47 -21.21 1.72
C VAL A 111 7.56 -20.29 2.26
N VAL A 112 7.22 -19.13 2.81
CA VAL A 112 8.20 -18.18 3.36
C VAL A 112 8.97 -18.73 4.56
N LYS A 113 8.36 -19.63 5.34
CA LYS A 113 9.03 -20.30 6.46
C LYS A 113 9.96 -21.42 6.00
N SER A 114 9.61 -22.13 4.93
CA SER A 114 10.42 -23.23 4.39
C SER A 114 11.54 -22.75 3.48
N GLU A 115 11.31 -21.66 2.75
CA GLU A 115 12.26 -21.05 1.84
C GLU A 115 13.19 -20.10 2.59
N ASN A 116 14.47 -20.07 2.20
CA ASN A 116 15.45 -19.21 2.86
C ASN A 116 15.45 -17.78 2.28
N VAL A 117 14.26 -17.18 2.23
CA VAL A 117 14.02 -15.88 1.57
C VAL A 117 14.85 -14.76 2.20
N VAL A 118 15.05 -14.79 3.52
CA VAL A 118 15.83 -13.78 4.24
C VAL A 118 17.30 -13.84 3.80
N ASP A 119 17.89 -15.03 3.76
CA ASP A 119 19.31 -15.19 3.43
C ASP A 119 19.60 -14.74 2.00
N GLU A 120 18.74 -15.12 1.05
CA GLU A 120 18.86 -14.72 -0.37
C GLU A 120 18.77 -13.20 -0.59
N LEU A 121 17.96 -12.50 0.23
CA LEU A 121 17.78 -11.06 0.12
C LEU A 121 18.81 -10.25 0.91
N SER A 122 19.36 -10.81 1.99
CA SER A 122 20.22 -10.10 2.95
C SER A 122 21.43 -9.44 2.30
N SER A 123 22.17 -10.19 1.48
CA SER A 123 23.40 -9.72 0.81
C SER A 123 23.15 -8.54 -0.13
N ARG A 124 21.98 -8.50 -0.78
CA ARG A 124 21.60 -7.43 -1.73
C ARG A 124 20.95 -6.24 -1.03
N ALA A 125 20.30 -6.46 0.10
CA ALA A 125 19.63 -5.41 0.85
C ALA A 125 20.56 -4.66 1.82
N GLU A 126 21.71 -5.23 2.20
CA GLU A 126 22.60 -4.69 3.25
C GLU A 126 22.97 -3.21 3.06
N LYS A 127 23.23 -2.77 1.83
CA LYS A 127 23.64 -1.39 1.51
C LYS A 127 22.48 -0.48 1.12
N ILE A 128 21.26 -1.00 1.08
CA ILE A 128 20.07 -0.27 0.65
C ILE A 128 19.24 0.04 1.89
N ARG A 129 18.92 1.31 2.09
CA ARG A 129 18.10 1.78 3.21
C ARG A 129 16.76 1.06 3.25
N ARG A 130 16.03 1.10 2.14
CA ARG A 130 14.73 0.46 1.98
C ARG A 130 14.62 -0.14 0.59
N SER A 131 14.37 -1.44 0.53
CA SER A 131 14.32 -2.20 -0.72
C SER A 131 13.09 -3.09 -0.78
N MET A 132 12.73 -3.48 -1.99
CA MET A 132 11.55 -4.29 -2.27
C MET A 132 11.85 -5.23 -3.44
N ILE A 133 11.49 -6.49 -3.30
CA ILE A 133 11.42 -7.46 -4.40
C ILE A 133 9.96 -7.85 -4.60
N PHE A 134 9.49 -7.89 -5.84
CA PHE A 134 8.14 -8.34 -6.18
C PHE A 134 8.23 -9.60 -7.03
N PHE A 135 7.58 -10.67 -6.61
CA PHE A 135 7.45 -11.92 -7.38
C PHE A 135 6.16 -11.93 -8.20
N LYS A 136 5.12 -11.24 -7.69
CA LYS A 136 3.87 -11.01 -8.41
C LYS A 136 3.44 -9.56 -8.23
N TRP A 137 3.01 -8.92 -9.31
CA TRP A 137 2.53 -7.54 -9.32
C TRP A 137 1.20 -7.45 -10.07
N TYR A 138 0.12 -7.15 -9.35
CA TYR A 138 -1.24 -7.08 -9.90
C TYR A 138 -1.62 -8.28 -10.80
N GLY A 139 -1.35 -9.49 -10.32
CA GLY A 139 -1.66 -10.76 -11.00
C GLY A 139 -0.60 -11.24 -11.98
N LYS A 140 0.35 -10.38 -12.40
CA LYS A 140 1.44 -10.79 -13.31
C LYS A 140 2.66 -11.24 -12.52
N ASN A 141 3.25 -12.35 -12.94
CA ASN A 141 4.52 -12.81 -12.39
C ASN A 141 5.64 -11.86 -12.83
N VAL A 142 6.61 -11.66 -11.95
CA VAL A 142 7.75 -10.77 -12.17
C VAL A 142 9.01 -11.62 -12.05
N ASP A 143 9.81 -11.63 -13.12
CA ASP A 143 11.08 -12.33 -13.11
C ASP A 143 12.09 -11.56 -12.26
N ASN A 144 12.78 -12.27 -11.37
CA ASN A 144 13.82 -11.72 -10.51
C ASN A 144 15.02 -12.67 -10.44
N PHE A 145 16.11 -12.19 -9.85
CA PHE A 145 17.31 -12.99 -9.57
C PHE A 145 17.06 -14.19 -8.63
N TYR A 146 16.04 -14.09 -7.77
CA TYR A 146 15.60 -15.14 -6.87
C TYR A 146 14.12 -15.40 -7.17
N THR A 147 13.75 -16.66 -7.36
CA THR A 147 12.39 -17.07 -7.73
C THR A 147 11.87 -18.11 -6.76
N VAL A 148 10.64 -17.92 -6.32
CA VAL A 148 9.91 -18.87 -5.48
C VAL A 148 8.72 -19.39 -6.29
N PRO A 149 8.76 -20.62 -6.83
CA PRO A 149 7.74 -21.12 -7.75
C PRO A 149 6.30 -21.04 -7.21
N ALA A 150 6.11 -21.22 -5.90
CA ALA A 150 4.80 -21.10 -5.27
C ALA A 150 4.21 -19.68 -5.39
N PHE A 151 5.03 -18.63 -5.41
CA PHE A 151 4.53 -17.26 -5.59
C PHE A 151 4.03 -16.98 -7.02
N HIS A 152 4.38 -17.83 -7.98
CA HIS A 152 3.97 -17.67 -9.37
C HIS A 152 2.69 -18.43 -9.74
N LYS A 153 2.08 -19.14 -8.78
CA LYS A 153 0.78 -19.80 -8.95
C LYS A 153 -0.32 -18.80 -9.32
N ASP A 154 -1.37 -19.32 -9.95
CA ASP A 154 -2.58 -18.55 -10.21
C ASP A 154 -3.48 -18.61 -8.98
N TYR A 155 -3.51 -17.50 -8.25
CA TYR A 155 -4.28 -17.35 -7.02
C TYR A 155 -5.60 -16.65 -7.30
N LYS A 156 -6.68 -17.11 -6.65
CA LYS A 156 -8.00 -16.49 -6.76
C LYS A 156 -8.03 -15.13 -6.10
N TYR A 157 -7.38 -14.93 -4.94
CA TYR A 157 -7.41 -13.68 -4.19
C TYR A 157 -6.09 -12.91 -4.26
N VAL A 158 -4.95 -13.60 -4.20
CA VAL A 158 -3.64 -12.92 -4.17
C VAL A 158 -3.32 -12.25 -5.51
N ARG A 159 -2.91 -10.98 -5.45
CA ARG A 159 -2.60 -10.16 -6.64
C ARG A 159 -1.19 -9.62 -6.63
N THR A 160 -0.67 -9.27 -5.47
CA THR A 160 0.71 -8.84 -5.32
C THR A 160 1.40 -9.73 -4.30
N ILE A 161 2.63 -10.15 -4.58
CA ILE A 161 3.50 -10.84 -3.64
C ILE A 161 4.87 -10.20 -3.77
N GLY A 162 5.41 -9.74 -2.66
CA GLY A 162 6.77 -9.26 -2.58
C GLY A 162 7.33 -9.35 -1.18
N VAL A 163 8.60 -9.00 -1.04
CA VAL A 163 9.26 -8.90 0.27
C VAL A 163 9.87 -7.51 0.38
N SER A 164 9.42 -6.79 1.39
CA SER A 164 9.97 -5.49 1.77
C SER A 164 11.08 -5.68 2.78
N VAL A 165 12.19 -4.96 2.58
CA VAL A 165 13.31 -4.93 3.52
C VAL A 165 13.50 -3.51 4.01
N PHE A 166 13.42 -3.36 5.33
CA PHE A 166 13.77 -2.13 6.02
C PHE A 166 15.09 -2.38 6.72
N ASN A 167 16.11 -1.61 6.37
CA ASN A 167 17.38 -1.67 7.09
C ASN A 167 17.25 -0.99 8.47
N LYS A 168 18.35 -0.93 9.22
CA LYS A 168 18.40 -0.35 10.57
C LYS A 168 18.00 1.12 10.55
N LYS A 169 17.18 1.54 11.51
CA LYS A 169 16.74 2.94 11.69
C LYS A 169 16.08 3.52 10.42
N GLU A 170 15.18 2.75 9.83
CA GLU A 170 14.46 3.12 8.62
C GLU A 170 12.95 3.08 8.81
N SER A 171 12.28 4.12 8.31
CA SER A 171 10.84 4.27 8.40
C SER A 171 10.28 4.82 7.10
N THR A 172 9.02 4.51 6.80
CA THR A 172 8.32 5.20 5.71
C THR A 172 7.88 6.58 6.17
N ASP A 173 7.60 7.47 5.23
CA ASP A 173 6.72 8.59 5.52
C ASP A 173 5.30 8.08 5.78
N GLU A 174 4.52 8.84 6.52
CA GLU A 174 3.08 8.60 6.69
C GLU A 174 2.34 8.87 5.37
N HIS A 175 1.57 7.90 4.87
CA HIS A 175 0.98 7.92 3.52
C HIS A 175 -0.36 7.18 3.44
N PHE A 176 -0.95 7.16 2.23
CA PHE A 176 -2.20 6.50 1.89
C PHE A 176 -2.00 5.65 0.63
N GLY A 177 -2.63 4.48 0.61
CA GLY A 177 -2.87 3.71 -0.60
C GLY A 177 -3.91 4.43 -1.48
N PRO A 178 -3.77 4.40 -2.82
CA PRO A 178 -4.67 5.13 -3.70
C PRO A 178 -6.04 4.44 -3.89
N LEU A 179 -6.09 3.11 -3.77
CA LEU A 179 -7.21 2.29 -4.24
C LEU A 179 -7.67 1.28 -3.20
N ARG A 180 -8.98 1.18 -3.00
CA ARG A 180 -9.62 0.25 -2.06
C ARG A 180 -10.16 -1.01 -2.75
N THR A 181 -9.41 -1.55 -3.71
CA THR A 181 -9.75 -2.81 -4.40
C THR A 181 -9.17 -4.03 -3.68
N THR A 182 -8.10 -3.82 -2.90
CA THR A 182 -7.37 -4.86 -2.19
C THR A 182 -7.29 -4.58 -0.68
N LEU A 183 -6.98 -5.61 0.09
CA LEU A 183 -6.45 -5.48 1.45
C LEU A 183 -4.96 -5.81 1.42
N ARG A 184 -4.19 -5.17 2.30
CA ARG A 184 -2.77 -5.45 2.46
C ARG A 184 -2.56 -6.39 3.64
N VAL A 185 -1.89 -7.50 3.36
CA VAL A 185 -1.41 -8.48 4.34
C VAL A 185 0.10 -8.29 4.48
N LEU A 186 0.54 -7.97 5.69
CA LEU A 186 1.94 -7.91 6.05
C LEU A 186 2.27 -9.05 7.01
N TYR A 187 3.37 -9.75 6.77
CA TYR A 187 3.88 -10.76 7.68
C TYR A 187 5.38 -10.59 7.89
N ASN A 188 5.81 -10.35 9.13
CA ASN A 188 7.21 -10.24 9.50
C ASN A 188 7.88 -11.62 9.45
N ILE A 189 8.88 -11.77 8.58
CA ILE A 189 9.51 -13.05 8.29
C ILE A 189 10.49 -13.41 9.40
N ASN A 190 11.43 -12.50 9.69
CA ASN A 190 12.39 -12.68 10.77
C ASN A 190 11.75 -12.47 12.15
N ASP A 191 12.34 -13.08 13.18
CA ASP A 191 11.99 -12.76 14.56
C ASP A 191 12.61 -11.42 14.94
N ILE A 192 11.79 -10.53 15.48
CA ILE A 192 12.22 -9.25 16.05
C ILE A 192 11.72 -9.23 17.48
N SER A 193 12.62 -8.97 18.44
CA SER A 193 12.26 -8.91 19.86
C SER A 193 11.91 -7.49 20.34
N SER A 194 12.38 -6.46 19.62
CA SER A 194 12.13 -5.06 20.00
C SER A 194 10.72 -4.58 19.61
N GLN A 195 10.13 -3.72 20.42
CA GLN A 195 8.90 -2.98 20.08
C GLN A 195 9.15 -1.84 19.08
N ASP A 196 10.41 -1.48 18.82
CA ASP A 196 10.78 -0.37 17.92
C ASP A 196 10.57 -0.69 16.42
N ALA A 197 10.17 -1.92 16.10
CA ALA A 197 9.69 -2.30 14.78
C ALA A 197 8.18 -2.52 14.82
N TYR A 198 7.43 -1.65 14.16
CA TYR A 198 5.97 -1.68 14.17
C TYR A 198 5.37 -1.06 12.91
N ILE A 199 4.07 -1.24 12.72
CA ILE A 199 3.26 -0.49 11.75
C ILE A 199 2.16 0.24 12.49
N LYS A 200 1.92 1.50 12.10
CA LYS A 200 0.83 2.32 12.59
C LYS A 200 -0.18 2.55 11.47
N VAL A 201 -1.45 2.27 11.74
CA VAL A 201 -2.58 2.52 10.83
C VAL A 201 -3.68 3.26 11.59
N GLY A 202 -3.82 4.55 11.31
CA GLY A 202 -4.61 5.46 12.13
C GLY A 202 -4.15 5.44 13.59
N ASN A 203 -4.99 4.87 14.47
CA ASN A 203 -4.74 4.81 15.91
C ASN A 203 -4.24 3.44 16.38
N ILE A 204 -4.09 2.48 15.47
CA ILE A 204 -3.73 1.10 15.79
C ILE A 204 -2.25 0.93 15.47
N GLU A 205 -1.50 0.40 16.43
CA GLU A 205 -0.11 0.01 16.27
C GLU A 205 -0.01 -1.51 16.38
N ASN A 206 0.80 -2.11 15.51
CA ASN A 206 1.14 -3.54 15.56
C ASN A 206 2.65 -3.66 15.64
N HIS A 207 3.15 -4.04 16.81
CA HIS A 207 4.55 -4.35 17.04
C HIS A 207 4.84 -5.79 16.57
N TRP A 208 5.89 -5.96 15.76
CA TRP A 208 6.16 -7.27 15.13
C TRP A 208 6.58 -8.36 16.13
N CYS A 209 7.09 -7.95 17.29
CA CYS A 209 7.40 -8.84 18.41
C CYS A 209 6.15 -9.42 19.11
N GLU A 210 5.00 -8.74 19.00
CA GLU A 210 3.72 -9.16 19.60
C GLU A 210 2.87 -9.93 18.60
N SER A 211 2.82 -9.46 17.36
CA SER A 211 2.14 -10.14 16.26
C SER A 211 2.92 -9.99 14.96
N LYS A 212 3.34 -11.12 14.41
CA LYS A 212 4.02 -11.16 13.11
C LYS A 212 3.12 -10.76 11.95
N MET A 213 1.80 -10.80 12.09
CA MET A 213 0.85 -10.56 10.99
C MET A 213 0.01 -9.31 11.24
N PHE A 214 -0.18 -8.51 10.18
CA PHE A 214 -1.08 -7.38 10.20
C PHE A 214 -1.82 -7.23 8.86
N ILE A 215 -3.16 -7.21 8.90
CA ILE A 215 -4.01 -7.12 7.71
C ILE A 215 -4.85 -5.85 7.81
N PHE A 216 -4.76 -4.99 6.79
CA PHE A 216 -5.43 -3.69 6.83
C PHE A 216 -5.82 -3.17 5.45
N ASP A 217 -6.70 -2.19 5.45
CA ASP A 217 -6.99 -1.35 4.29
C ASP A 217 -5.94 -0.25 4.19
N ASP A 218 -5.09 -0.33 3.17
CA ASP A 218 -3.99 0.62 2.97
C ASP A 218 -4.45 2.01 2.52
N THR A 219 -5.73 2.22 2.17
CA THR A 219 -6.27 3.57 1.91
C THR A 219 -6.41 4.41 3.19
N LEU A 220 -6.25 3.81 4.36
CA LEU A 220 -6.12 4.53 5.62
C LEU A 220 -4.73 5.10 5.78
N GLN A 221 -4.61 6.18 6.55
CA GLN A 221 -3.31 6.75 6.84
C GLN A 221 -2.45 5.71 7.58
N HIS A 222 -1.27 5.42 7.05
CA HIS A 222 -0.37 4.44 7.63
C HIS A 222 1.11 4.79 7.50
N GLN A 223 1.91 4.20 8.38
CA GLN A 223 3.36 4.36 8.43
C GLN A 223 4.00 3.09 9.00
N SER A 224 5.08 2.62 8.38
CA SER A 224 5.85 1.47 8.86
C SER A 224 7.19 1.93 9.41
N PHE A 225 7.58 1.36 10.54
CA PHE A 225 8.78 1.72 11.30
C PHE A 225 9.70 0.51 11.49
N ASN A 226 10.99 0.74 11.32
CA ASN A 226 12.05 -0.13 11.80
C ASN A 226 13.12 0.71 12.49
N GLU A 227 12.88 1.06 13.75
CA GLU A 227 13.84 1.82 14.56
C GLU A 227 14.80 0.90 15.33
N THR A 228 14.90 -0.37 14.94
CA THR A 228 15.82 -1.36 15.52
C THR A 228 17.22 -1.27 14.90
N ASP A 229 18.16 -2.00 15.50
CA ASP A 229 19.54 -2.16 15.02
C ASP A 229 19.72 -3.42 14.16
N GLU A 230 18.62 -4.03 13.71
CA GLU A 230 18.58 -5.18 12.81
C GLU A 230 17.68 -4.90 11.60
N PRO A 231 17.95 -5.53 10.44
CA PRO A 231 17.06 -5.44 9.30
C PRO A 231 15.73 -6.17 9.56
N ARG A 232 14.65 -5.63 9.01
CA ARG A 232 13.31 -6.21 9.05
C ARG A 232 12.89 -6.66 7.66
N TYR A 233 12.50 -7.92 7.55
CA TYR A 233 11.99 -8.54 6.32
C TYR A 233 10.51 -8.81 6.49
N CYS A 234 9.70 -8.27 5.60
CA CYS A 234 8.25 -8.40 5.71
C CYS A 234 7.67 -8.82 4.36
N LEU A 235 6.99 -9.97 4.37
CA LEU A 235 6.17 -10.43 3.27
C LEU A 235 5.04 -9.41 3.07
N PHE A 236 4.93 -8.93 1.84
CA PHE A 236 3.97 -7.94 1.40
C PHE A 236 3.02 -8.61 0.40
N VAL A 237 1.75 -8.72 0.76
CA VAL A 237 0.74 -9.34 -0.10
C VAL A 237 -0.45 -8.40 -0.22
N ASP A 238 -0.89 -8.14 -1.45
CA ASP A 238 -2.19 -7.53 -1.68
C ASP A 238 -3.17 -8.61 -2.13
N ILE A 239 -4.28 -8.74 -1.41
CA ILE A 239 -5.39 -9.66 -1.72
C ILE A 239 -6.59 -8.86 -2.23
N VAL A 240 -7.31 -9.37 -3.23
CA VAL A 240 -8.60 -8.78 -3.64
C VAL A 240 -9.54 -8.78 -2.44
N ARG A 241 -10.23 -7.66 -2.19
CA ARG A 241 -11.21 -7.59 -1.10
C ARG A 241 -12.28 -8.66 -1.27
N PRO A 242 -12.59 -9.44 -0.22
CA PRO A 242 -13.70 -10.39 -0.25
C PRO A 242 -15.01 -9.73 -0.67
N SER A 243 -15.72 -10.36 -1.62
CA SER A 243 -17.04 -9.92 -2.06
C SER A 243 -17.89 -11.12 -2.47
N LYS A 244 -19.22 -10.96 -2.48
CA LYS A 244 -20.13 -12.00 -3.03
C LYS A 244 -19.91 -12.19 -4.54
N CYS A 245 -19.58 -11.10 -5.22
CA CYS A 245 -19.33 -11.07 -6.66
C CYS A 245 -17.82 -10.93 -6.93
N HIS A 246 -17.04 -11.95 -6.53
CA HIS A 246 -15.56 -11.92 -6.66
C HIS A 246 -15.10 -11.58 -8.08
N PHE A 247 -15.81 -12.07 -9.10
CA PHE A 247 -15.48 -11.79 -10.51
C PHE A 247 -15.51 -10.29 -10.83
N VAL A 248 -16.42 -9.52 -10.23
CA VAL A 248 -16.54 -8.07 -10.46
C VAL A 248 -15.34 -7.35 -9.84
N MET A 249 -14.98 -7.73 -8.61
CA MET A 249 -13.79 -7.19 -7.95
C MET A 249 -12.52 -7.53 -8.72
N ASP A 250 -12.41 -8.77 -9.20
CA ASP A 250 -11.29 -9.21 -10.03
C ASP A 250 -11.20 -8.42 -11.34
N LEU A 251 -12.32 -8.15 -12.01
CA LEU A 251 -12.36 -7.31 -13.21
C LEU A 251 -11.84 -5.90 -12.92
N PHE A 252 -12.28 -5.27 -11.82
CA PHE A 252 -11.80 -3.95 -11.43
C PHE A 252 -10.30 -3.96 -11.11
N VAL A 253 -9.81 -4.98 -10.41
CA VAL A 253 -8.38 -5.14 -10.12
C VAL A 253 -7.58 -5.32 -11.41
N LYS A 254 -8.06 -6.09 -12.38
CA LYS A 254 -7.42 -6.25 -13.71
C LYS A 254 -7.38 -4.94 -14.51
N LEU A 255 -8.44 -4.13 -14.42
CA LEU A 255 -8.48 -2.81 -15.04
C LEU A 255 -7.44 -1.87 -14.40
N VAL A 256 -7.40 -1.83 -13.06
CA VAL A 256 -6.37 -1.09 -12.31
C VAL A 256 -4.97 -1.58 -12.68
N ALA A 257 -4.76 -2.90 -12.74
CA ALA A 257 -3.50 -3.53 -13.11
C ALA A 257 -3.00 -3.02 -14.48
N THR A 258 -3.90 -2.96 -15.46
CA THR A 258 -3.59 -2.52 -16.82
C THR A 258 -3.11 -1.06 -16.85
N ILE A 259 -3.67 -0.21 -15.98
CA ILE A 259 -3.26 1.19 -15.83
C ILE A 259 -1.92 1.26 -15.10
N MET A 260 -1.80 0.59 -13.95
CA MET A 260 -0.60 0.62 -13.11
C MET A 260 0.64 0.06 -13.83
N GLN A 261 0.49 -1.00 -14.63
CA GLN A 261 1.58 -1.56 -15.43
C GLN A 261 2.13 -0.59 -16.47
N LYS A 262 1.29 0.29 -17.03
CA LYS A 262 1.74 1.36 -17.93
C LYS A 262 2.43 2.50 -17.19
N MET A 263 2.23 2.61 -15.88
CA MET A 263 2.77 3.66 -15.00
C MET A 263 3.95 3.20 -14.14
N ASN A 264 4.53 2.03 -14.40
CA ASN A 264 5.57 1.39 -13.58
C ASN A 264 6.71 2.34 -13.15
N HIS A 265 7.10 3.31 -13.97
CA HIS A 265 8.17 4.28 -13.63
C HIS A 265 7.87 5.22 -12.46
N ILE A 266 6.60 5.42 -12.07
CA ILE A 266 6.20 6.39 -11.04
C ILE A 266 6.25 5.76 -9.63
N PHE A 267 5.99 4.46 -9.50
CA PHE A 267 5.94 3.76 -8.20
C PHE A 267 7.33 3.53 -7.57
N TYR A 268 8.40 3.46 -8.37
CA TYR A 268 9.77 3.22 -7.91
C TYR A 268 10.50 4.44 -7.34
N SER A 269 9.82 5.59 -7.12
CA SER A 269 10.54 6.80 -6.69
C SER A 269 10.98 6.77 -5.21
N SER A 270 10.35 5.92 -4.38
CA SER A 270 10.64 5.80 -2.94
C SER A 270 11.23 4.46 -2.53
N TRP A 271 11.26 3.48 -3.43
CA TRP A 271 11.78 2.14 -3.21
C TRP A 271 12.83 1.79 -4.25
N VAL A 272 13.96 1.24 -3.81
CA VAL A 272 14.94 0.68 -4.74
C VAL A 272 14.53 -0.76 -5.04
N PRO A 273 14.08 -1.08 -6.26
CA PRO A 273 13.80 -2.46 -6.62
C PRO A 273 15.10 -3.26 -6.53
N LEU A 274 15.06 -4.39 -5.81
CA LEU A 274 16.17 -5.35 -5.83
C LEU A 274 16.12 -6.06 -7.18
N LYS A 275 17.08 -5.72 -8.05
CA LYS A 275 17.32 -6.42 -9.33
C LYS A 275 18.46 -7.40 -9.18
#